data_AF-A0A8S3TWY5-F1
#
_entry.id   AF-A0A8S3TWY5-F1
#
_cell.length_a   1.000
_cell.length_b   1.000
_cell.length_c   1.000
_cell.angle_alpha   90.00
_cell.angle_beta   90.00
_cell.angle_gamma   90.00
#
_symmetry.space_group_name_H-M   'P 1'
#
loop_
_entity.id
_entity.type
_entity.pdbx_description
1 polymer ?
#
loop_
_entity_poly.entity_id
_entity_poly.type
_entity_poly.pdbx_seq_one_letter_code
_entity_poly.pdbx_strand_id
1 'polypeptide(L)'
;MVIGTVRGEESTGCSGEECSTDPSIDIWEDSNATLISNLNISQLNEQYSSDIEEEIKQELEKERMEIGRAADELGLFKESGLNVEPGDEPMQGRNYDAFIRHMIYLQKLYISLYGKVSSALQRISAIEQKGQSGDFGQHVFPQIRFPTSAYIRFYPPFEYTPAIVYGLYLYDTSKQTNPRMITTVSNLSRYGFTMSIRVWADTKM
;
A
#
# COMPACT_ATOMS: atom_id res chain seq x y z
N MET A 1 -3.44 -3.72 -0.58
CA MET A 1 -4.01 -4.49 0.56
C MET A 1 -5.50 -4.67 0.30
N VAL A 2 -6.03 -5.89 0.36
CA VAL A 2 -7.47 -6.14 0.18
C VAL A 2 -8.13 -6.33 1.55
N ILE A 3 -9.08 -5.47 1.91
CA ILE A 3 -9.84 -5.53 3.18
C ILE A 3 -11.25 -5.98 2.86
N GLY A 4 -11.58 -7.24 3.13
CA GLY A 4 -12.94 -7.74 2.96
C GLY A 4 -13.80 -7.52 4.20
N THR A 5 -14.99 -6.96 4.06
CA THR A 5 -16.02 -6.81 5.11
C THR A 5 -17.34 -7.26 4.54
N VAL A 6 -18.03 -8.26 5.12
CA VAL A 6 -19.23 -8.96 4.62
C VAL A 6 -20.55 -8.15 4.67
N ARG A 7 -21.34 -8.07 3.60
CA ARG A 7 -22.66 -7.44 3.47
C ARG A 7 -23.52 -8.45 2.68
N GLY A 8 -24.82 -8.23 2.64
CA GLY A 8 -25.69 -9.01 1.78
C GLY A 8 -26.87 -8.14 1.47
N GLU A 9 -27.06 -7.85 0.19
CA GLU A 9 -28.27 -7.20 -0.29
C GLU A 9 -29.33 -8.25 -0.59
N GLU A 10 -30.58 -7.92 -0.27
CA GLU A 10 -31.75 -8.74 -0.52
C GLU A 10 -31.95 -8.89 -2.03
N SER A 11 -31.72 -10.09 -2.58
CA SER A 11 -32.11 -10.37 -3.97
C SER A 11 -33.64 -10.47 -4.05
N THR A 12 -34.28 -9.42 -4.55
CA THR A 12 -35.70 -9.46 -4.94
C THR A 12 -35.89 -10.50 -6.06
N GLY A 13 -36.85 -11.40 -5.85
CA GLY A 13 -36.92 -12.70 -6.52
C GLY A 13 -37.06 -12.70 -8.04
N CYS A 14 -36.34 -13.62 -8.68
CA CYS A 14 -36.61 -14.08 -10.04
C CYS A 14 -37.55 -15.30 -9.96
N SER A 15 -38.79 -15.13 -10.42
CA SER A 15 -39.73 -16.23 -10.66
C SER A 15 -39.67 -16.61 -12.15
N GLY A 16 -38.88 -17.64 -12.49
CA GLY A 16 -38.81 -18.21 -13.83
C GLY A 16 -37.78 -19.32 -13.91
N GLU A 17 -38.21 -20.49 -14.39
CA GLU A 17 -37.39 -21.70 -14.57
C GLU A 17 -36.34 -21.47 -15.67
N GLU A 18 -35.13 -21.06 -15.27
CA GLU A 18 -33.80 -21.31 -15.89
C GLU A 18 -32.79 -20.26 -15.39
N CYS A 19 -32.45 -20.31 -14.09
CA CYS A 19 -31.30 -19.56 -13.59
C CYS A 19 -30.07 -20.48 -13.57
N SER A 20 -29.14 -20.24 -14.49
CA SER A 20 -27.79 -20.79 -14.49
C SER A 20 -27.09 -20.41 -13.18
N THR A 21 -26.80 -21.38 -12.33
CA THR A 21 -26.26 -21.20 -10.98
C THR A 21 -24.73 -21.15 -10.93
N ASP A 22 -24.12 -20.20 -11.63
CA ASP A 22 -22.74 -19.83 -11.31
C ASP A 22 -22.78 -18.50 -10.54
N PRO A 23 -22.75 -18.52 -9.19
CA PRO A 23 -22.70 -17.30 -8.40
C PRO A 23 -21.28 -16.74 -8.47
N SER A 24 -20.91 -16.16 -9.61
CA SER A 24 -19.77 -15.24 -9.67
C SER A 24 -20.19 -13.95 -8.96
N ILE A 25 -19.81 -13.81 -7.69
CA ILE A 25 -19.92 -12.55 -6.96
C ILE A 25 -18.83 -11.64 -7.52
N ASP A 26 -19.23 -10.73 -8.39
CA ASP A 26 -18.38 -9.63 -8.82
C ASP A 26 -18.30 -8.62 -7.67
N ILE A 27 -17.08 -8.34 -7.19
CA ILE A 27 -16.87 -7.23 -6.25
C ILE A 27 -17.03 -5.95 -7.05
N TRP A 28 -18.10 -5.20 -6.79
CA TRP A 28 -18.27 -3.84 -7.31
C TRP A 28 -17.50 -2.85 -6.42
N GLU A 29 -16.96 -1.79 -7.01
CA GLU A 29 -16.42 -0.64 -6.27
C GLU A 29 -17.58 0.12 -5.59
N ASP A 30 -18.09 -0.43 -4.50
CA ASP A 30 -19.17 0.18 -3.74
C ASP A 30 -18.65 1.44 -3.03
N SER A 31 -18.99 2.58 -3.63
CA SER A 31 -18.54 3.92 -3.26
C SER A 31 -19.13 4.43 -1.93
N ASN A 32 -19.86 3.59 -1.18
CA ASN A 32 -20.52 3.96 0.09
C ASN A 32 -20.11 3.10 1.31
N ALA A 33 -19.53 1.91 1.15
CA ALA A 33 -18.87 1.17 2.25
C ALA A 33 -17.51 1.80 2.64
N THR A 34 -17.11 2.82 1.89
CA THR A 34 -15.85 3.54 1.93
C THR A 34 -15.73 4.42 3.17
N LEU A 35 -16.80 4.92 3.79
CA LEU A 35 -16.65 5.96 4.83
C LEU A 35 -16.01 5.52 6.16
N ILE A 36 -16.22 4.28 6.62
CA ILE A 36 -15.71 3.84 7.94
C ILE A 36 -14.32 3.16 7.82
N SER A 37 -14.07 2.44 6.73
CA SER A 37 -12.75 1.88 6.43
C SER A 37 -11.78 2.95 5.91
N ASN A 38 -12.25 3.95 5.14
CA ASN A 38 -11.39 5.04 4.67
C ASN A 38 -10.92 5.94 5.80
N LEU A 39 -11.67 6.12 6.89
CA LEU A 39 -11.23 7.00 7.97
C LEU A 39 -9.96 6.47 8.64
N ASN A 40 -9.88 5.15 8.85
CA ASN A 40 -8.69 4.51 9.40
C ASN A 40 -7.56 4.42 8.36
N ILE A 41 -7.88 4.18 7.09
CA ILE A 41 -6.86 4.10 6.03
C ILE A 41 -6.27 5.48 5.72
N SER A 42 -7.07 6.55 5.71
CA SER A 42 -6.58 7.91 5.50
C SER A 42 -5.70 8.36 6.67
N GLN A 43 -6.11 8.06 7.91
CA GLN A 43 -5.30 8.34 9.10
C GLN A 43 -4.01 7.52 9.12
N LEU A 44 -4.07 6.24 8.75
CA LEU A 44 -2.88 5.40 8.60
C LEU A 44 -1.96 5.93 7.49
N ASN A 45 -2.51 6.32 6.34
CA ASN A 45 -1.73 6.87 5.23
C ASN A 45 -1.10 8.23 5.58
N GLU A 46 -1.83 9.11 6.28
CA GLU A 46 -1.29 10.40 6.75
C GLU A 46 -0.16 10.19 7.75
N GLN A 47 -0.35 9.29 8.72
CA GLN A 47 0.69 8.96 9.70
C GLN A 47 1.92 8.35 9.00
N TYR A 48 1.72 7.40 8.09
CA TYR A 48 2.81 6.77 7.35
C TYR A 48 3.55 7.74 6.43
N SER A 49 2.82 8.68 5.81
CA SER A 49 3.40 9.73 4.98
C SER A 49 4.27 10.67 5.83
N SER A 50 3.79 11.08 7.01
CA SER A 50 4.56 11.91 7.93
C SER A 50 5.84 11.23 8.41
N ASP A 51 5.77 9.94 8.73
CA ASP A 51 6.93 9.17 9.22
C ASP A 51 8.00 9.04 8.11
N ILE A 52 7.58 8.81 6.86
CA ILE A 52 8.48 8.73 5.71
C ILE A 52 9.11 10.11 5.40
N GLU A 53 8.34 11.19 5.46
CA GLU A 53 8.86 12.55 5.23
C GLU A 53 9.94 12.94 6.24
N GLU A 54 9.73 12.65 7.53
CA GLU A 54 10.72 12.91 8.57
C GLU A 54 11.96 12.01 8.43
N GLU A 55 11.81 10.73 8.06
CA GLU A 55 12.96 9.86 7.78
C GLU A 55 13.82 10.41 6.62
N ILE A 56 13.19 10.84 5.53
CA ILE A 56 13.88 11.45 4.38
C ILE A 56 14.62 12.73 4.79
N LYS A 57 13.97 13.58 5.59
CA LYS A 57 14.54 14.85 6.06
C LYS A 57 15.72 14.62 7.00
N GLN A 58 15.65 13.63 7.88
CA GLN A 58 16.75 13.27 8.77
C GLN A 58 17.96 12.75 7.99
N GLU A 59 17.74 11.89 6.99
CA GLU A 59 18.83 11.36 6.19
C GLU A 59 19.47 12.44 5.29
N LEU A 60 18.67 13.39 4.78
CA LEU A 60 19.17 14.57 4.07
C LEU A 60 20.03 15.47 4.95
N GLU A 61 19.61 15.76 6.19
CA GLU A 61 20.38 16.61 7.10
C GLU A 61 21.67 15.92 7.54
N LYS A 62 21.63 14.60 7.74
CA LYS A 62 22.80 13.78 8.02
C LYS A 62 23.80 13.80 6.87
N GLU A 63 23.35 13.61 5.63
CA GLU A 63 24.23 13.74 4.45
C GLU A 63 24.79 15.16 4.34
N ARG A 64 23.97 16.18 4.58
CA ARG A 64 24.42 17.58 4.58
C ARG A 64 25.53 17.83 5.61
N MET A 65 25.43 17.25 6.80
CA MET A 65 26.48 17.32 7.83
C MET A 65 27.75 16.58 7.41
N GLU A 66 27.64 15.38 6.83
CA GLU A 66 28.80 14.64 6.32
C GLU A 66 29.51 15.39 5.19
N ILE A 67 28.75 16.03 4.30
CA ILE A 67 29.29 16.89 3.23
C ILE A 67 30.02 18.09 3.82
N GLY A 68 29.43 18.77 4.81
CA GLY A 68 30.07 19.90 5.48
C GLY A 68 31.41 19.52 6.09
N ARG A 69 31.45 18.38 6.80
CA ARG A 69 32.69 17.85 7.37
C ARG A 69 33.73 17.49 6.29
N ALA A 70 33.34 16.81 5.22
CA ALA A 70 34.25 16.43 4.14
C ALA A 70 34.81 17.66 3.41
N ALA A 71 34.01 18.71 3.24
CA ALA A 71 34.44 19.95 2.61
C ALA A 71 35.44 20.73 3.50
N ASP A 72 35.23 20.72 4.81
CA ASP A 72 36.17 21.29 5.79
C ASP A 72 37.51 20.54 5.81
N GLU A 73 37.48 19.20 5.74
CA GLU A 73 38.69 18.36 5.64
C GLU A 73 39.49 18.64 4.36
N LEU A 74 38.81 18.94 3.26
CA LEU A 74 39.42 19.31 1.98
C LEU A 74 39.88 20.78 1.92
N GLY A 75 39.63 21.58 2.97
CA GLY A 75 40.00 22.99 3.00
C GLY A 75 39.22 23.88 2.03
N LEU A 76 38.11 23.40 1.47
CA LEU A 76 37.34 24.08 0.42
C LEU A 76 36.77 25.45 0.87
N PHE A 77 36.58 25.65 2.18
CA PHE A 77 35.99 26.88 2.73
C PHE A 77 36.99 27.85 3.36
N LYS A 78 38.27 27.46 3.54
CA LYS A 78 39.26 28.33 4.23
C LYS A 78 40.02 29.29 3.30
N GLU A 79 39.97 29.09 1.98
CA GLU A 79 40.73 29.91 1.03
C GLU A 79 39.87 30.84 0.15
N SER A 80 38.54 30.85 0.28
CA SER A 80 37.69 31.74 -0.52
C SER A 80 37.68 33.19 -0.03
N GLY A 81 38.81 33.70 0.49
CA GLY A 81 39.09 35.14 0.61
C GLY A 81 39.21 35.81 -0.76
N LEU A 82 38.20 35.60 -1.61
CA LEU A 82 37.99 36.15 -2.94
C LEU A 82 37.56 37.61 -2.78
N ASN A 83 38.49 38.45 -2.32
CA ASN A 83 38.54 39.82 -2.79
C ASN A 83 39.11 39.77 -4.21
N VAL A 84 38.26 39.44 -5.19
CA VAL A 84 38.64 39.52 -6.60
C VAL A 84 38.51 40.98 -6.99
N GLU A 85 39.64 41.70 -7.05
CA GLU A 85 39.64 42.97 -7.73
C GLU A 85 39.40 42.74 -9.23
N PRO A 86 38.50 43.51 -9.87
CA PRO A 86 38.14 43.33 -11.27
C PRO A 86 39.30 43.79 -12.16
N GLY A 87 40.24 42.90 -12.47
CA GLY A 87 41.35 43.22 -13.35
C GLY A 87 42.37 42.11 -13.65
N ASP A 88 42.42 41.05 -12.84
CA ASP A 88 43.50 40.07 -12.97
C ASP A 88 43.21 38.93 -13.96
N GLU A 89 44.28 38.56 -14.66
CA GLU A 89 44.38 37.63 -15.79
C GLU A 89 43.70 36.25 -15.60
N PRO A 90 43.33 35.56 -16.71
CA PRO A 90 42.66 34.26 -16.67
C PRO A 90 43.39 33.25 -15.78
N MET A 91 42.63 32.64 -14.87
CA MET A 91 43.11 31.77 -13.80
C MET A 91 44.16 30.75 -14.27
N GLN A 92 45.37 30.81 -13.72
CA GLN A 92 46.43 29.84 -14.02
C GLN A 92 46.19 28.52 -13.27
N GLY A 93 45.94 27.43 -14.03
CA GLY A 93 46.24 26.01 -13.75
C GLY A 93 45.73 25.34 -12.47
N ARG A 94 46.06 25.87 -11.28
CA ARG A 94 45.77 25.24 -9.98
C ARG A 94 44.31 25.37 -9.55
N ASN A 95 43.61 26.41 -10.00
CA ASN A 95 42.19 26.61 -9.66
C ASN A 95 41.25 25.66 -10.43
N TYR A 96 41.68 25.16 -11.60
CA TYR A 96 40.88 24.23 -12.40
C TYR A 96 40.80 22.83 -11.78
N ASP A 97 41.85 22.33 -11.12
CA ASP A 97 41.80 21.00 -10.50
C ASP A 97 40.80 20.97 -9.33
N ALA A 98 40.79 22.01 -8.49
CA ALA A 98 39.81 22.16 -7.42
C ALA A 98 38.37 22.24 -7.96
N PHE A 99 38.16 23.03 -9.02
CA PHE A 99 36.87 23.15 -9.69
C PHE A 99 36.39 21.83 -10.29
N ILE A 100 37.25 21.10 -11.01
CA ILE A 100 36.93 19.81 -11.63
C ILE A 100 36.58 18.78 -10.55
N ARG A 101 37.35 18.73 -9.44
CA ARG A 101 37.05 17.82 -8.31
C ARG A 101 35.70 18.14 -7.67
N HIS A 102 35.39 19.42 -7.50
CA HIS A 102 34.09 19.86 -6.98
C HIS A 102 32.94 19.47 -7.91
N MET A 103 33.11 19.65 -9.22
CA MET A 103 32.10 19.25 -10.21
C MET A 103 31.85 17.74 -10.23
N ILE A 104 32.90 16.91 -10.21
CA ILE A 104 32.77 15.45 -10.12
C ILE A 104 32.06 15.05 -8.84
N TYR A 105 32.36 15.74 -7.73
CA TYR A 105 31.72 15.49 -6.44
C TYR A 105 30.22 15.80 -6.49
N LEU A 106 29.81 16.95 -7.00
CA LEU A 106 28.40 17.32 -7.16
C LEU A 106 27.64 16.33 -8.07
N GLN A 107 28.28 15.84 -9.14
CA GLN A 107 27.67 14.82 -10.01
C GLN A 107 27.42 13.51 -9.28
N LYS A 108 28.39 13.03 -8.48
CA LYS A 108 28.19 11.81 -7.67
C LYS A 108 27.07 11.97 -6.66
N LEU A 109 26.99 13.14 -6.03
CA LEU A 109 25.94 13.46 -5.07
C LEU A 109 24.56 13.46 -5.73
N TYR A 110 24.45 14.11 -6.89
CA TYR A 110 23.22 14.15 -7.67
C TYR A 110 22.74 12.75 -8.08
N ILE A 111 23.64 11.89 -8.57
CA ILE A 111 23.29 10.53 -8.97
C ILE A 111 22.81 9.70 -7.77
N SER A 112 23.50 9.79 -6.63
CA SER A 112 23.13 9.09 -5.40
C SER A 112 21.73 9.52 -4.91
N LEU A 113 21.51 10.83 -4.83
CA LEU A 113 20.24 11.39 -4.39
C LEU A 113 19.10 10.99 -5.32
N TYR A 114 19.32 11.08 -6.64
CA TYR A 114 18.32 10.69 -7.64
C TYR A 114 17.95 9.20 -7.54
N GLY A 115 18.94 8.32 -7.32
CA GLY A 115 18.69 6.89 -7.12
C GLY A 115 17.83 6.60 -5.89
N LYS A 116 18.11 7.27 -4.77
CA LYS A 116 17.31 7.14 -3.53
C LYS A 116 15.88 7.65 -3.72
N VAL A 117 15.71 8.84 -4.30
CA VAL A 117 14.39 9.43 -4.58
C VAL A 117 13.58 8.54 -5.52
N SER A 118 14.19 8.03 -6.60
CA SER A 118 13.51 7.13 -7.53
C SER A 118 13.06 5.84 -6.86
N SER A 119 13.88 5.24 -5.99
CA SER A 119 13.50 4.06 -5.21
C SER A 119 12.38 4.35 -4.23
N ALA A 120 12.38 5.51 -3.57
CA ALA A 120 11.31 5.92 -2.65
C ALA A 120 9.99 6.11 -3.40
N LEU A 121 10.00 6.80 -4.56
CA LEU A 121 8.82 6.98 -5.40
C LEU A 121 8.26 5.64 -5.90
N GLN A 122 9.13 4.68 -6.22
CA GLN A 122 8.71 3.34 -6.62
C GLN A 122 8.07 2.56 -5.46
N ARG A 123 8.52 2.77 -4.21
CA ARG A 123 7.88 2.20 -3.01
C ARG A 123 6.53 2.86 -2.74
N ILE A 124 6.44 4.19 -2.89
CA ILE A 124 5.19 4.93 -2.71
C ILE A 124 4.16 4.50 -3.77
N SER A 125 4.54 4.38 -5.03
CA SER A 125 3.64 3.90 -6.09
C SER A 125 3.22 2.44 -5.88
N ALA A 126 4.09 1.62 -5.27
CA ALA A 126 3.72 0.26 -4.83
C ALA A 126 2.76 0.26 -3.62
N ILE A 127 2.76 1.31 -2.79
CA ILE A 127 1.79 1.50 -1.70
C ILE A 127 0.45 2.04 -2.24
N GLU A 128 0.48 2.86 -3.28
CA GLU A 128 -0.71 3.24 -4.06
C GLU A 128 -1.35 2.05 -4.82
N GLN A 129 -0.87 0.81 -4.62
CA GLN A 129 -1.56 -0.38 -5.09
C GLN A 129 -3.01 -0.37 -4.60
N LYS A 130 -3.89 -0.10 -5.56
CA LYS A 130 -5.35 -0.10 -5.44
C LYS A 130 -5.81 -1.23 -4.52
N GLY A 131 -6.19 -0.87 -3.30
CA GLY A 131 -6.89 -1.81 -2.43
C GLY A 131 -8.24 -2.12 -3.06
N GLN A 132 -8.60 -3.39 -3.11
CA GLN A 132 -9.99 -3.78 -3.35
C GLN A 132 -10.58 -4.15 -2.00
N SER A 133 -11.81 -3.76 -1.74
CA SER A 133 -12.56 -4.20 -0.57
C SER A 133 -13.90 -4.71 -1.03
N GLY A 134 -14.43 -5.69 -0.32
CA GLY A 134 -15.66 -6.34 -0.74
C GLY A 134 -16.16 -7.29 0.32
N ASP A 135 -17.29 -7.89 0.03
CA ASP A 135 -18.13 -8.46 1.06
C ASP A 135 -18.68 -9.81 0.61
N PHE A 136 -18.66 -10.80 1.52
CA PHE A 136 -19.07 -12.16 1.20
C PHE A 136 -19.90 -12.76 2.35
N GLY A 137 -21.21 -12.78 2.17
CA GLY A 137 -22.13 -13.34 3.13
C GLY A 137 -23.41 -13.82 2.47
N GLN A 138 -24.17 -14.59 3.21
CA GLN A 138 -25.55 -14.89 2.87
C GLN A 138 -26.39 -14.46 4.08
N HIS A 139 -27.43 -13.68 3.83
CA HIS A 139 -28.41 -13.25 4.82
C HIS A 139 -29.79 -13.68 4.34
N VAL A 140 -29.99 -14.99 4.20
CA VAL A 140 -31.24 -15.54 3.64
C VAL A 140 -31.94 -16.39 4.68
N PHE A 141 -33.25 -16.18 4.80
CA PHE A 141 -34.17 -17.06 5.51
C PHE A 141 -35.01 -17.83 4.47
N PRO A 142 -35.14 -19.18 4.56
CA PRO A 142 -34.70 -20.07 5.64
C PRO A 142 -33.19 -20.39 5.65
N GLN A 143 -32.73 -21.04 6.73
CA GLN A 143 -31.30 -21.27 7.08
C GLN A 143 -30.39 -21.67 5.89
N ILE A 144 -29.25 -21.01 5.84
CA ILE A 144 -28.13 -21.33 4.93
C ILE A 144 -27.57 -22.71 5.26
N ARG A 145 -27.21 -23.45 4.21
CA ARG A 145 -26.47 -24.71 4.35
C ARG A 145 -24.98 -24.43 4.41
N PHE A 146 -24.36 -24.81 5.53
CA PHE A 146 -22.91 -24.80 5.67
C PHE A 146 -22.31 -26.17 5.29
N PRO A 147 -21.07 -26.21 4.78
CA PRO A 147 -20.20 -25.07 4.49
C PRO A 147 -20.66 -24.28 3.26
N THR A 148 -20.39 -22.98 3.25
CA THR A 148 -20.55 -22.14 2.07
C THR A 148 -19.19 -21.71 1.55
N SER A 149 -19.05 -21.58 0.24
CA SER A 149 -17.82 -21.14 -0.40
C SER A 149 -18.11 -20.37 -1.67
N ALA A 150 -17.34 -19.31 -1.92
CA ALA A 150 -17.41 -18.58 -3.17
C ALA A 150 -16.00 -18.26 -3.68
N TYR A 151 -15.88 -18.23 -5.01
CA TYR A 151 -14.72 -17.68 -5.68
C TYR A 151 -14.94 -16.17 -5.85
N ILE A 152 -14.06 -15.39 -5.26
CA ILE A 152 -14.07 -13.94 -5.27
C ILE A 152 -13.06 -13.48 -6.32
N ARG A 153 -13.53 -12.76 -7.33
CA ARG A 153 -12.72 -12.28 -8.45
C ARG A 153 -12.23 -10.86 -8.20
N PHE A 154 -10.96 -10.61 -8.49
CA PHE A 154 -10.41 -9.26 -8.50
C PHE A 154 -10.68 -8.59 -9.84
N TYR A 155 -11.21 -7.37 -9.80
CA TYR A 155 -11.47 -6.59 -11.01
C TYR A 155 -11.00 -5.12 -10.87
N PRO A 156 -9.99 -4.69 -11.66
CA PRO A 156 -9.15 -5.51 -12.54
C PRO A 156 -8.28 -6.51 -11.74
N PRO A 157 -7.71 -7.54 -12.40
CA PRO A 157 -6.73 -8.41 -11.76
C PRO A 157 -5.49 -7.63 -11.30
N PHE A 158 -4.91 -8.06 -10.18
CA PHE A 158 -3.68 -7.45 -9.67
C PHE A 158 -2.47 -7.79 -10.57
N GLU A 159 -1.41 -6.98 -10.48
CA GLU A 159 -0.14 -7.27 -11.16
C GLU A 159 0.56 -8.48 -10.53
N TYR A 160 0.55 -8.55 -9.20
CA TYR A 160 1.11 -9.63 -8.38
C TYR A 160 0.02 -10.23 -7.47
N THR A 161 0.25 -11.42 -6.93
CA THR A 161 -0.68 -12.02 -5.96
C THR A 161 -0.74 -11.14 -4.69
N PRO A 162 -1.91 -10.58 -4.34
CA PRO A 162 -2.01 -9.64 -3.22
C PRO A 162 -2.02 -10.36 -1.87
N ALA A 163 -1.71 -9.64 -0.79
CA ALA A 163 -2.03 -10.07 0.56
C ALA A 163 -3.51 -9.77 0.90
N ILE A 164 -4.18 -10.72 1.55
CA ILE A 164 -5.59 -10.61 1.94
C ILE A 164 -5.70 -10.50 3.47
N VAL A 165 -6.51 -9.57 3.94
CA VAL A 165 -6.99 -9.52 5.32
C VAL A 165 -8.50 -9.70 5.30
N TYR A 166 -9.02 -10.59 6.15
CA TYR A 166 -10.45 -10.86 6.26
C TYR A 166 -10.89 -10.90 7.72
N GLY A 167 -12.15 -10.55 7.95
CA GLY A 167 -12.78 -10.56 9.26
C GLY A 167 -14.27 -10.83 9.15
N LEU A 168 -14.91 -11.06 10.29
CA LEU A 168 -16.36 -11.18 10.38
C LEU A 168 -16.96 -9.80 10.55
N TYR A 169 -17.88 -9.43 9.66
CA TYR A 169 -18.64 -8.18 9.78
C TYR A 169 -19.97 -8.39 10.51
N LEU A 170 -20.67 -9.49 10.21
CA LEU A 170 -21.93 -9.87 10.87
C LEU A 170 -21.87 -11.33 11.31
N TYR A 171 -22.34 -11.58 12.53
CA TYR A 171 -22.37 -12.91 13.12
C TYR A 171 -23.70 -13.13 13.83
N ASP A 172 -24.61 -13.88 13.20
CA ASP A 172 -25.89 -14.28 13.78
C ASP A 172 -25.86 -15.78 14.10
N THR A 173 -26.23 -16.13 15.33
CA THR A 173 -26.21 -17.51 15.82
C THR A 173 -27.36 -17.76 16.78
N SER A 174 -27.84 -19.00 16.78
CA SER A 174 -28.83 -19.44 17.75
C SER A 174 -28.26 -19.41 19.17
N LYS A 175 -29.03 -18.84 20.11
CA LYS A 175 -28.71 -18.85 21.56
C LYS A 175 -28.69 -20.25 22.19
N GLN A 176 -29.17 -21.27 21.48
CA GLN A 176 -29.29 -22.65 22.00
C GLN A 176 -28.00 -23.46 21.87
N THR A 177 -27.04 -22.99 21.07
CA THR A 177 -25.83 -23.75 20.72
C THR A 177 -24.61 -22.86 20.80
N ASN A 178 -23.44 -23.42 21.06
CA ASN A 178 -22.22 -22.62 21.11
C ASN A 178 -21.86 -22.06 19.71
N PRO A 179 -21.47 -20.78 19.62
CA PRO A 179 -21.02 -20.18 18.37
C PRO A 179 -19.65 -20.76 17.96
N ARG A 180 -19.60 -21.50 16.85
CA ARG A 180 -18.35 -22.06 16.32
C ARG A 180 -18.32 -21.97 14.80
N MET A 181 -17.36 -21.21 14.26
CA MET A 181 -17.21 -20.97 12.83
C MET A 181 -15.75 -20.75 12.46
N ILE A 182 -15.36 -21.23 11.27
CA ILE A 182 -14.04 -21.04 10.68
C ILE A 182 -14.22 -20.43 9.29
N THR A 183 -13.45 -19.39 9.02
CA THR A 183 -13.33 -18.78 7.70
C THR A 183 -11.93 -19.07 7.17
N THR A 184 -11.87 -19.65 5.98
CA THR A 184 -10.62 -20.03 5.31
C THR A 184 -10.53 -19.38 3.94
N VAL A 185 -9.34 -18.94 3.57
CA VAL A 185 -9.00 -18.47 2.22
C VAL A 185 -8.13 -19.52 1.55
N SER A 186 -8.44 -19.86 0.31
CA SER A 186 -7.69 -20.81 -0.51
C SER A 186 -7.57 -20.30 -1.95
N ASN A 187 -6.71 -20.92 -2.76
CA ASN A 187 -6.54 -20.60 -4.19
C ASN A 187 -6.25 -19.10 -4.47
N LEU A 188 -5.50 -18.46 -3.58
CA LEU A 188 -5.13 -17.05 -3.72
C LEU A 188 -4.20 -16.86 -4.93
N SER A 189 -4.65 -16.05 -5.87
CA SER A 189 -3.91 -15.66 -7.08
C SER A 189 -4.10 -14.16 -7.37
N ARG A 190 -3.39 -13.65 -8.38
CA ARG A 190 -3.62 -12.29 -8.89
C ARG A 190 -5.02 -12.04 -9.47
N TYR A 191 -5.80 -13.09 -9.73
CA TYR A 191 -7.15 -13.01 -10.33
C TYR A 191 -8.28 -13.12 -9.30
N GLY A 192 -7.99 -13.59 -8.10
CA GLY A 192 -9.00 -13.86 -7.09
C GLY A 192 -8.58 -14.93 -6.09
N PHE A 193 -9.53 -15.35 -5.27
CA PHE A 193 -9.36 -16.34 -4.22
C PHE A 193 -10.68 -17.03 -3.89
N THR A 194 -10.63 -18.18 -3.24
CA THR A 194 -11.81 -18.87 -2.71
C THR A 194 -11.94 -18.60 -1.22
N MET A 195 -13.04 -17.99 -0.80
CA MET A 195 -13.43 -17.86 0.61
C MET A 195 -14.36 -19.01 0.98
N SER A 196 -14.11 -19.70 2.08
CA SER A 196 -15.00 -20.73 2.61
C SER A 196 -15.30 -20.49 4.09
N ILE A 197 -16.59 -20.55 4.43
CA ILE A 197 -17.11 -20.42 5.78
C ILE A 197 -17.71 -21.77 6.18
N ARG A 198 -17.30 -22.30 7.33
CA ARG A 198 -17.77 -23.57 7.88
C ARG A 198 -18.13 -23.42 9.35
N VAL A 199 -19.25 -24.00 9.74
CA VAL A 199 -19.59 -24.24 11.15
C VAL A 199 -19.26 -25.69 11.53
N TRP A 200 -19.04 -25.96 12.81
CA TRP A 200 -18.77 -27.32 13.27
C TRP A 200 -19.50 -27.67 14.57
N ALA A 201 -19.49 -28.96 14.90
CA ALA A 201 -20.24 -29.55 15.99
C ALA A 201 -21.76 -29.27 15.84
N ASP A 202 -22.40 -28.80 16.89
CA ASP A 202 -23.85 -28.59 16.99
C ASP A 202 -24.28 -27.14 16.73
N THR A 203 -23.38 -26.27 16.27
CA THR A 203 -23.68 -24.85 16.02
C THR A 203 -24.81 -24.68 15.00
N LYS A 204 -25.81 -23.86 15.36
CA LYS A 204 -26.91 -23.44 14.49
C LYS A 204 -26.84 -21.93 14.22
N MET A 205 -26.87 -21.57 12.94
CA MET A 205 -26.98 -20.19 12.44
C MET A 205 -28.39 -19.92 11.94
#